data_AF-A0A178XF91-F1
#
_entry.id   AF-A0A178XF91-F1
#
_cell.length_a   1.000
_cell.length_b   1.000
_cell.length_c   1.000
_cell.angle_alpha   90.00
_cell.angle_beta   90.00
_cell.angle_gamma   90.00
#
_symmetry.space_group_name_H-M   'P 1'
#
loop_
_entity.id
_entity.type
_entity.pdbx_description
1 polymer ?
#
loop_
_entity_poly.entity_id
_entity_poly.type
_entity_poly.pdbx_seq_one_letter_code
_entity_poly.pdbx_strand_id
1 'polypeptide(L)'
;MVPERDNGLLPLRREYTEAWRGFDRTEVRQYLDHLEGQLHRLITDRDAAAAQVATLSRELETTRGEVSKLQSRVEELMKPPERLEDLDERMQRTVTLANARAEEITKRAQVAAEKHWASSTEASTKLRERYHRLVEELDKQAEALHSEHEAALQETRAEVQRLTVEAAQRRELLDNEAERKRRKIERDFDAKITAERTAHEKMIADQRTASKNQAERRISEATAEATRRVEEATAEAKRRLDEATTQAAQRTTAATRKVERLAEIREQARKNLAMADEVLGRSENLLTALPSESVLPAASKLVGGDDPAQPDPSPGPVEPKAAPSPKPKSGNGSGAKATTGNGSSGSGGATESSAGNGAKNGNGSTSNGAKSQPQAAGKPSS
;
A
#
# COMPACT_ATOMS: atom_id res chain seq x y z
N MET A 1 -15.51 69.64 67.07
CA MET A 1 -15.87 70.77 66.20
C MET A 1 -15.17 71.99 66.74
N VAL A 2 -14.01 72.33 66.17
CA VAL A 2 -13.33 73.60 66.42
C VAL A 2 -14.10 74.61 65.57
N PRO A 3 -14.70 75.66 66.13
CA PRO A 3 -15.27 76.70 65.29
C PRO A 3 -14.10 77.31 64.54
N GLU A 4 -14.15 77.23 63.21
CA GLU A 4 -13.30 78.00 62.31
C GLU A 4 -13.36 79.44 62.82
N ARG A 5 -12.27 79.90 63.42
CA ARG A 5 -12.08 81.31 63.66
C ARG A 5 -12.00 81.91 62.27
N ASP A 6 -13.10 82.48 61.82
CA ASP A 6 -13.14 83.44 60.75
C ASP A 6 -12.18 84.58 61.13
N ASN A 7 -10.89 84.37 60.87
CA ASN A 7 -9.90 85.39 60.65
C ASN A 7 -10.21 86.06 59.31
N GLY A 8 -11.46 86.52 59.15
CA GLY A 8 -11.86 87.50 58.19
C GLY A 8 -11.33 88.86 58.63
N LEU A 9 -10.00 88.96 58.78
CA LEU A 9 -9.31 90.21 58.51
C LEU A 9 -9.54 90.47 57.03
N LEU A 10 -10.74 90.95 56.69
CA LEU A 10 -11.01 91.53 55.39
C LEU A 10 -9.94 92.62 55.22
N PRO A 11 -9.21 92.61 54.10
CA PRO A 11 -8.19 93.63 53.87
C PRO A 11 -8.85 95.00 54.02
N LEU A 12 -8.24 95.89 54.82
CA LEU A 12 -8.55 97.33 54.84
C LEU A 12 -8.13 97.95 53.49
N ARG A 13 -8.75 97.49 52.42
CA ARG A 13 -8.70 98.04 51.08
C ARG A 13 -10.14 98.16 50.59
N ARG A 14 -10.60 99.23 49.95
CA ARG A 14 -9.97 100.47 49.48
C ARG A 14 -11.08 101.24 48.73
N GLU A 15 -10.83 102.52 48.47
CA GLU A 15 -11.50 103.42 47.51
C GLU A 15 -12.82 104.01 48.03
N TYR A 16 -12.71 105.14 48.73
CA TYR A 16 -13.81 106.09 48.82
C TYR A 16 -13.96 106.78 47.47
N THR A 17 -15.18 107.06 47.04
CA THR A 17 -15.40 107.85 45.84
C THR A 17 -14.96 109.30 46.07
N GLU A 18 -14.26 109.88 45.10
CA GLU A 18 -13.82 111.28 45.15
C GLU A 18 -14.96 112.20 44.70
N ALA A 19 -15.38 113.10 45.59
CA ALA A 19 -16.26 114.22 45.30
C ALA A 19 -15.43 115.50 45.06
N TRP A 20 -16.04 116.54 44.47
CA TRP A 20 -15.38 117.83 44.24
C TRP A 20 -14.89 118.41 45.59
N ARG A 21 -13.58 118.31 45.84
CA ARG A 21 -12.88 118.63 47.11
C ARG A 21 -12.98 117.59 48.24
N GLY A 22 -12.81 116.30 47.95
CA GLY A 22 -12.48 115.28 48.96
C GLY A 22 -13.20 113.95 48.75
N PHE A 23 -13.23 113.11 49.78
CA PHE A 23 -13.99 111.85 49.76
C PHE A 23 -15.47 112.10 50.08
N ASP A 24 -16.36 111.24 49.58
CA ASP A 24 -17.78 111.28 49.93
C ASP A 24 -17.95 111.13 51.46
N ARG A 25 -18.51 112.18 52.08
CA ARG A 25 -18.76 112.24 53.53
C ARG A 25 -19.72 111.17 54.00
N THR A 26 -20.63 110.71 53.14
CA THR A 26 -21.60 109.68 53.49
C THR A 26 -20.94 108.31 53.55
N GLU A 27 -20.09 107.98 52.59
CA GLU A 27 -19.27 106.75 52.58
C GLU A 27 -18.32 106.69 53.78
N VAL A 28 -17.63 107.80 54.10
CA VAL A 28 -16.72 107.86 55.26
C VAL A 28 -17.46 107.65 56.58
N ARG A 29 -18.66 108.24 56.76
CA ARG A 29 -19.47 108.03 57.97
C ARG A 29 -19.95 106.60 58.10
N GLN A 30 -20.49 106.03 57.03
CA GLN A 30 -20.92 104.62 57.02
C GLN A 30 -19.76 103.67 57.37
N TYR A 31 -18.55 104.00 56.90
CA TYR A 31 -17.35 103.23 57.23
C TYR A 31 -16.92 103.41 58.70
N LEU A 32 -16.96 104.62 59.25
CA LEU A 32 -16.70 104.85 60.67
C LEU A 32 -17.73 104.14 61.55
N ASP A 33 -19.01 104.22 61.22
CA ASP A 33 -20.09 103.50 61.90
C ASP A 33 -19.86 101.98 61.82
N HIS A 34 -19.38 101.48 60.68
CA HIS A 34 -19.01 100.08 60.52
C HIS A 34 -17.81 99.69 61.39
N LEU A 35 -16.75 100.51 61.44
CA LEU A 35 -15.57 100.28 62.29
C LEU A 35 -15.91 100.34 63.78
N GLU A 36 -16.72 101.31 64.20
CA GLU A 36 -17.23 101.40 65.57
C GLU A 36 -18.04 100.15 65.92
N GLY A 37 -18.89 99.68 65.00
CA GLY A 37 -19.59 98.41 65.13
C GLY A 37 -18.64 97.20 65.25
N GLN A 38 -17.56 97.16 64.46
CA GLN A 38 -16.54 96.10 64.54
C GLN A 38 -15.75 96.16 65.85
N LEU A 39 -15.33 97.35 66.31
CA LEU A 39 -14.64 97.53 67.58
C LEU A 39 -15.52 97.12 68.76
N HIS A 40 -16.81 97.47 68.73
CA HIS A 40 -17.74 97.02 69.75
C HIS A 40 -17.85 95.50 69.79
N ARG A 41 -17.97 94.85 68.62
CA ARG A 41 -17.94 93.37 68.52
C ARG A 41 -16.63 92.77 69.06
N LEU A 42 -15.48 93.35 68.73
CA LEU A 42 -14.19 92.87 69.25
C LEU A 42 -14.08 93.05 70.76
N ILE A 43 -14.62 94.14 71.32
CA ILE A 43 -14.66 94.34 72.77
C ILE A 43 -15.58 93.31 73.42
N THR A 44 -16.77 93.06 72.86
CA THR A 44 -17.67 92.04 73.39
C THR A 44 -17.08 90.64 73.29
N ASP A 45 -16.38 90.33 72.19
CA ASP A 45 -15.72 89.04 71.99
C ASP A 45 -14.52 88.88 72.93
N ARG A 46 -13.74 89.95 73.15
CA ARG A 46 -12.65 89.99 74.14
C ARG A 46 -13.19 89.77 75.54
N ASP A 47 -14.27 90.46 75.91
CA ASP A 47 -14.84 90.37 77.24
C ASP A 47 -15.49 88.99 77.47
N ALA A 48 -16.12 88.41 76.45
CA ALA A 48 -16.60 87.04 76.46
C ALA A 48 -15.45 86.02 76.59
N ALA A 49 -14.35 86.20 75.86
CA ALA A 49 -13.17 85.36 75.98
C ALA A 49 -12.51 85.50 77.36
N ALA A 50 -12.43 86.72 77.91
CA ALA A 50 -11.92 86.97 79.26
C ALA A 50 -12.78 86.28 80.32
N ALA A 51 -14.11 86.30 80.17
CA ALA A 51 -15.03 85.57 81.03
C ALA A 51 -14.82 84.04 80.94
N GLN A 52 -14.65 83.49 79.73
CA GLN A 52 -14.36 82.06 79.53
C GLN A 52 -13.01 81.64 80.14
N VAL A 53 -11.98 82.47 80.02
CA VAL A 53 -10.68 82.21 80.66
C VAL A 53 -10.83 82.22 82.18
N ALA A 54 -11.60 83.16 82.74
CA ALA A 54 -11.85 83.21 84.17
C ALA A 54 -12.69 82.03 84.70
N THR A 55 -13.63 81.49 83.90
CA THR A 55 -14.36 80.27 84.28
C THR A 55 -13.47 79.04 84.22
N LEU A 56 -12.69 78.87 83.15
CA LEU A 56 -11.77 77.75 83.01
C LEU A 56 -10.65 77.78 84.06
N SER A 57 -10.16 78.96 84.45
CA SER A 57 -9.17 79.05 85.53
C SER A 57 -9.76 78.55 86.85
N ARG A 58 -10.99 78.98 87.19
CA ARG A 58 -11.70 78.51 88.39
C ARG A 58 -11.91 77.00 88.35
N GLU A 59 -12.30 76.43 87.21
CA GLU A 59 -12.43 74.98 87.04
C GLU A 59 -11.08 74.26 87.24
N LEU A 60 -9.99 74.80 86.69
CA LEU A 60 -8.65 74.26 86.92
C LEU A 60 -8.21 74.36 88.39
N GLU A 61 -8.51 75.46 89.08
CA GLU A 61 -8.25 75.59 90.52
C GLU A 61 -9.08 74.59 91.34
N THR A 62 -10.36 74.39 90.99
CA THR A 62 -11.21 73.40 91.67
C THR A 62 -10.70 71.97 91.48
N THR A 63 -10.41 71.56 90.24
CA THR A 63 -9.86 70.23 89.93
C THR A 63 -8.48 70.02 90.55
N ARG A 64 -7.61 71.03 90.57
CA ARG A 64 -6.32 70.97 91.30
C ARG A 64 -6.53 70.81 92.80
N GLY A 65 -7.51 71.51 93.37
CA GLY A 65 -7.90 71.36 94.77
C GLY A 65 -8.42 69.96 95.08
N GLU A 66 -9.22 69.37 94.20
CA GLU A 66 -9.70 67.98 94.32
C GLU A 66 -8.56 66.97 94.21
N VAL A 67 -7.65 67.13 93.24
CA VAL A 67 -6.46 66.28 93.10
C VAL A 67 -5.61 66.35 94.36
N SER A 68 -5.39 67.54 94.93
CA SER A 68 -4.65 67.69 96.18
C SER A 68 -5.35 67.02 97.37
N LYS A 69 -6.69 67.14 97.48
CA LYS A 69 -7.48 66.42 98.51
C LYS A 69 -7.41 64.90 98.35
N LEU A 70 -7.48 64.41 97.11
CA LEU A 70 -7.34 62.98 96.82
C LEU A 70 -5.92 62.50 97.13
N GLN A 71 -4.89 63.29 96.81
CA GLN A 71 -3.51 62.99 97.17
C GLN A 71 -3.31 62.95 98.69
N SER A 72 -3.80 63.95 99.45
CA SER A 72 -3.71 63.94 100.91
C SER A 72 -4.47 62.76 101.51
N ARG A 73 -5.62 62.39 100.94
CA ARG A 73 -6.36 61.20 101.37
C ARG A 73 -5.60 59.92 101.07
N VAL A 74 -4.93 59.83 99.92
CA VAL A 74 -4.03 58.71 99.61
C VAL A 74 -2.87 58.66 100.58
N GLU A 75 -2.21 59.78 100.89
CA GLU A 75 -1.13 59.85 101.88
C GLU A 75 -1.59 59.44 103.28
N GLU A 76 -2.78 59.85 103.69
CA GLU A 76 -3.43 59.39 104.92
C GLU A 76 -3.69 57.88 104.89
N LEU A 77 -4.14 57.35 103.74
CA LEU A 77 -4.28 55.92 103.53
C LEU A 77 -2.93 55.19 103.40
N MET A 78 -1.81 55.86 103.13
CA MET A 78 -0.49 55.23 103.14
C MET A 78 0.08 55.07 104.55
N LYS A 79 -0.44 55.82 105.54
CA LYS A 79 -0.05 55.63 106.95
C LYS A 79 -0.53 54.26 107.46
N PRO A 80 0.31 53.55 108.23
CA PRO A 80 -0.10 52.29 108.88
C PRO A 80 -1.33 52.52 109.76
N PRO A 81 -2.32 51.61 109.77
CA PRO A 81 -3.50 51.77 110.62
C PRO A 81 -3.12 51.70 112.10
N GLU A 82 -3.67 52.60 112.92
CA GLU A 82 -3.44 52.66 114.37
C GLU A 82 -4.36 51.69 115.14
N ARG A 83 -5.37 51.09 114.47
CA ARG A 83 -6.36 50.14 115.04
C ARG A 83 -6.46 48.86 114.20
N LEU A 84 -6.82 47.74 114.86
CA LEU A 84 -6.94 46.42 114.22
C LEU A 84 -8.15 46.31 113.27
N GLU A 85 -9.27 46.96 113.58
CA GLU A 85 -10.48 46.96 112.73
C GLU A 85 -10.23 47.59 111.35
N ASP A 86 -9.41 48.64 111.30
CA ASP A 86 -9.00 49.30 110.05
C ASP A 86 -8.12 48.41 109.15
N LEU A 87 -7.41 47.44 109.76
CA LEU A 87 -6.60 46.46 109.03
C LEU A 87 -7.49 45.45 108.30
N ASP A 88 -8.53 44.95 108.97
CA ASP A 88 -9.48 43.99 108.40
C ASP A 88 -10.30 44.62 107.26
N GLU A 89 -10.76 45.86 107.43
CA GLU A 89 -11.47 46.58 106.35
C GLU A 89 -10.57 46.84 105.14
N ARG A 90 -9.30 47.21 105.35
CA ARG A 90 -8.34 47.37 104.26
C ARG A 90 -8.05 46.06 103.55
N MET A 91 -7.89 44.97 104.30
CA MET A 91 -7.67 43.64 103.73
C MET A 91 -8.88 43.18 102.91
N GLN A 92 -10.10 43.42 103.38
CA GLN A 92 -11.31 43.13 102.59
C GLN A 92 -11.35 43.98 101.30
N ARG A 93 -11.05 45.28 101.39
CA ARG A 93 -10.99 46.16 100.21
C ARG A 93 -9.91 45.75 99.22
N THR A 94 -8.71 45.39 99.68
CA THR A 94 -7.63 44.92 98.79
C THR A 94 -7.99 43.60 98.13
N VAL A 95 -8.64 42.67 98.83
CA VAL A 95 -9.17 41.44 98.23
C VAL A 95 -10.26 41.73 97.20
N THR A 96 -11.22 42.62 97.49
CA THR A 96 -12.25 42.99 96.50
C THR A 96 -11.65 43.65 95.26
N LEU A 97 -10.64 44.52 95.43
CA LEU A 97 -9.95 45.18 94.32
C LEU A 97 -9.08 44.20 93.53
N ALA A 98 -8.41 43.26 94.20
CA ALA A 98 -7.66 42.18 93.56
C ALA A 98 -8.59 41.27 92.74
N ASN A 99 -9.76 40.91 93.28
CA ASN A 99 -10.77 40.13 92.57
C ASN A 99 -11.32 40.91 91.37
N ALA A 100 -11.69 42.19 91.53
CA ALA A 100 -12.13 43.03 90.42
C ALA A 100 -11.05 43.15 89.34
N ARG A 101 -9.78 43.28 89.74
CA ARG A 101 -8.66 43.33 88.80
C ARG A 101 -8.41 41.99 88.11
N ALA A 102 -8.54 40.87 88.83
CA ALA A 102 -8.45 39.54 88.25
C ALA A 102 -9.58 39.33 87.22
N GLU A 103 -10.80 39.75 87.52
CA GLU A 103 -11.92 39.72 86.56
C GLU A 103 -11.66 40.58 85.33
N GLU A 104 -11.07 41.78 85.48
CA GLU A 104 -10.69 42.59 84.33
C GLU A 104 -9.64 41.90 83.46
N ILE A 105 -8.65 41.25 84.08
CA ILE A 105 -7.59 40.53 83.36
C ILE A 105 -8.19 39.34 82.61
N THR A 106 -9.07 38.57 83.26
CA THR A 106 -9.73 37.42 82.60
C THR A 106 -10.66 37.88 81.49
N LYS A 107 -11.47 38.93 81.69
CA LYS A 107 -12.32 39.52 80.62
C LYS A 107 -11.49 40.02 79.45
N ARG A 108 -10.39 40.74 79.70
CA ARG A 108 -9.47 41.19 78.63
C ARG A 108 -8.82 40.01 77.90
N ALA A 109 -8.38 38.99 78.64
CA ALA A 109 -7.79 37.78 78.07
C ALA A 109 -8.79 36.98 77.23
N GLN A 110 -10.05 36.85 77.69
CA GLN A 110 -11.14 36.21 76.96
C GLN A 110 -11.43 36.95 75.65
N VAL A 111 -11.60 38.28 75.68
CA VAL A 111 -11.83 39.08 74.48
C VAL A 111 -10.66 38.99 73.50
N ALA A 112 -9.42 39.01 74.01
CA ALA A 112 -8.23 38.82 73.16
C ALA A 112 -8.21 37.42 72.53
N ALA A 113 -8.49 36.38 73.31
CA ALA A 113 -8.58 35.01 72.83
C ALA A 113 -9.67 34.89 71.75
N GLU A 114 -10.89 35.37 72.00
CA GLU A 114 -12.00 35.34 71.04
C GLU A 114 -11.64 36.05 69.72
N LYS A 115 -10.95 37.20 69.78
CA LYS A 115 -10.44 37.87 68.58
C LYS A 115 -9.42 37.02 67.82
N HIS A 116 -8.51 36.36 68.53
CA HIS A 116 -7.54 35.46 67.92
C HIS A 116 -8.21 34.21 67.31
N TRP A 117 -9.20 33.62 67.99
CA TRP A 117 -9.99 32.51 67.47
C TRP A 117 -10.81 32.93 66.24
N ALA A 118 -11.48 34.08 66.27
CA ALA A 118 -12.25 34.61 65.15
C ALA A 118 -11.36 34.86 63.92
N SER A 119 -10.22 35.53 64.10
CA SER A 119 -9.28 35.78 62.99
C SER A 119 -8.65 34.49 62.45
N SER A 120 -8.32 33.52 63.29
CA SER A 120 -7.78 32.23 62.87
C SER A 120 -8.81 31.38 62.11
N THR A 121 -10.07 31.37 62.60
CA THR A 121 -11.17 30.66 61.93
C THR A 121 -11.49 31.29 60.58
N GLU A 122 -11.54 32.63 60.49
CA GLU A 122 -11.73 33.35 59.24
C GLU A 122 -10.59 33.09 58.24
N ALA A 123 -9.34 33.04 58.69
CA ALA A 123 -8.22 32.67 57.84
C ALA A 123 -8.35 31.23 57.33
N SER A 124 -8.79 30.31 58.20
CA SER A 124 -8.98 28.90 57.85
C SER A 124 -10.15 28.69 56.88
N THR A 125 -11.27 29.42 57.04
CA THR A 125 -12.40 29.36 56.11
C THR A 125 -12.02 29.90 54.74
N LYS A 126 -11.36 31.07 54.69
CA LYS A 126 -10.84 31.63 53.43
C LYS A 126 -9.88 30.68 52.71
N LEU A 127 -9.04 29.97 53.46
CA LEU A 127 -8.13 28.98 52.88
C LEU A 127 -8.91 27.77 52.33
N ARG A 128 -9.90 27.24 53.06
CA ARG A 128 -10.77 26.15 52.57
C ARG A 128 -11.54 26.55 51.33
N GLU A 129 -12.11 27.75 51.29
CA GLU A 129 -12.81 28.28 50.11
C GLU A 129 -11.89 28.38 48.90
N ARG A 130 -10.64 28.82 49.08
CA ARG A 130 -9.65 28.83 48.00
C ARG A 130 -9.31 27.43 47.50
N TYR A 131 -9.12 26.47 48.41
CA TYR A 131 -8.87 25.08 48.02
C TYR A 131 -10.08 24.47 47.31
N HIS A 132 -11.31 24.72 47.78
CA HIS A 132 -12.51 24.28 47.09
C HIS A 132 -12.60 24.85 45.68
N ARG A 133 -12.38 26.16 45.51
CA ARG A 133 -12.34 26.79 44.18
C ARG A 133 -11.26 26.18 43.28
N LEU A 134 -10.07 25.93 43.82
CA LEU A 134 -8.98 25.32 43.06
C LEU A 134 -9.32 23.88 42.62
N VAL A 135 -9.93 23.09 43.51
CA VAL A 135 -10.37 21.73 43.18
C VAL A 135 -11.45 21.78 42.10
N GLU A 136 -12.45 22.65 42.22
CA GLU A 136 -13.48 22.84 41.19
C GLU A 136 -12.90 23.31 39.85
N GLU A 137 -11.87 24.16 39.84
CA GLU A 137 -11.17 24.58 38.62
C GLU A 137 -10.40 23.42 37.97
N LEU A 138 -9.72 22.59 38.77
CA LEU A 138 -9.02 21.40 38.29
C LEU A 138 -10.00 20.36 37.73
N ASP A 139 -11.14 20.16 38.40
CA ASP A 139 -12.18 19.24 37.92
C ASP A 139 -12.75 19.73 36.57
N LYS A 140 -13.04 21.03 36.44
CA LYS A 140 -13.45 21.63 35.15
C LYS A 140 -12.40 21.47 34.06
N GLN A 141 -11.12 21.65 34.39
CA GLN A 141 -10.02 21.45 33.43
C GLN A 141 -9.90 19.98 33.02
N ALA A 142 -10.06 19.04 33.96
CA ALA A 142 -10.04 17.61 33.67
C ALA A 142 -11.21 17.21 32.77
N GLU A 143 -12.43 17.70 33.04
CA GLU A 143 -13.61 17.47 32.19
C GLU A 143 -13.41 18.05 30.78
N ALA A 144 -12.88 19.27 30.68
CA ALA A 144 -12.58 19.90 29.39
C ALA A 144 -11.58 19.06 28.59
N LEU A 145 -10.44 18.67 29.19
CA LEU A 145 -9.44 17.84 28.54
C LEU A 145 -9.98 16.46 28.14
N HIS A 146 -10.82 15.84 28.96
CA HIS A 146 -11.48 14.58 28.61
C HIS A 146 -12.41 14.76 27.42
N SER A 147 -13.23 15.81 27.39
CA SER A 147 -14.15 16.08 26.28
C SER A 147 -13.41 16.37 24.98
N GLU A 148 -12.30 17.13 25.03
CA GLU A 148 -11.43 17.39 23.87
C GLU A 148 -10.77 16.11 23.37
N HIS A 149 -10.27 15.27 24.28
CA HIS A 149 -9.67 13.99 23.94
C HIS A 149 -10.69 13.03 23.31
N GLU A 150 -11.89 12.93 23.89
CA GLU A 150 -12.98 12.14 23.32
C GLU A 150 -13.39 12.63 21.95
N ALA A 151 -13.50 13.95 21.75
CA ALA A 151 -13.79 14.55 20.45
C ALA A 151 -12.70 14.22 19.41
N ALA A 152 -11.42 14.39 19.76
CA ALA A 152 -10.31 14.03 18.89
C ALA A 152 -10.27 12.53 18.56
N LEU A 153 -10.57 11.66 19.52
CA LEU A 153 -10.68 10.22 19.28
C LEU A 153 -11.87 9.87 18.39
N GLN A 154 -13.00 10.56 18.51
CA GLN A 154 -14.15 10.35 17.64
C GLN A 154 -13.85 10.81 16.20
N GLU A 155 -13.20 11.96 16.04
CA GLU A 155 -12.78 12.48 14.73
C GLU A 155 -11.81 11.53 14.04
N THR A 156 -10.73 11.12 14.73
CA THR A 156 -9.77 10.16 14.18
C THR A 156 -10.40 8.80 13.87
N ARG A 157 -11.32 8.31 14.69
CA ARG A 157 -12.10 7.09 14.38
C ARG A 157 -12.95 7.26 13.13
N ALA A 158 -13.63 8.40 12.97
CA ALA A 158 -14.43 8.70 11.80
C ALA A 158 -13.56 8.81 10.53
N GLU A 159 -12.38 9.42 10.62
CA GLU A 159 -11.41 9.50 9.51
C GLU A 159 -10.87 8.12 9.13
N VAL A 160 -10.46 7.31 10.10
CA VAL A 160 -10.00 5.94 9.85
C VAL A 160 -11.11 5.10 9.21
N GLN A 161 -12.35 5.23 9.68
CA GLN A 161 -13.51 4.58 9.04
C GLN A 161 -13.70 5.05 7.60
N ARG A 162 -13.59 6.36 7.33
CA ARG A 162 -13.66 6.88 5.96
C ARG A 162 -12.54 6.34 5.07
N LEU A 163 -11.31 6.36 5.54
CA LEU A 163 -10.15 5.87 4.80
C LEU A 163 -10.23 4.36 4.56
N THR A 164 -10.74 3.59 5.52
CA THR A 164 -10.92 2.13 5.35
C THR A 164 -12.02 1.82 4.35
N VAL A 165 -13.15 2.53 4.38
CA VAL A 165 -14.21 2.40 3.36
C VAL A 165 -13.69 2.81 1.97
N GLU A 166 -12.98 3.92 1.87
CA GLU A 166 -12.40 4.38 0.60
C GLU A 166 -11.35 3.39 0.06
N ALA A 167 -10.49 2.85 0.94
CA ALA A 167 -9.51 1.83 0.56
C ALA A 167 -10.19 0.54 0.08
N ALA A 168 -11.28 0.11 0.74
CA ALA A 168 -12.07 -1.03 0.31
C ALA A 168 -12.70 -0.81 -1.08
N GLN A 169 -13.31 0.36 -1.30
CA GLN A 169 -13.88 0.74 -2.59
C GLN A 169 -12.80 0.77 -3.69
N ARG A 170 -11.62 1.35 -3.42
CA ARG A 170 -10.51 1.38 -4.38
C ARG A 170 -10.01 -0.03 -4.72
N ARG A 171 -9.94 -0.93 -3.75
CA ARG A 171 -9.59 -2.34 -3.99
C ARG A 171 -10.62 -3.00 -4.91
N GLU A 172 -11.90 -2.85 -4.59
CA GLU A 172 -12.97 -3.42 -5.41
C GLU A 172 -12.96 -2.88 -6.85
N LEU A 173 -12.69 -1.58 -7.04
CA LEU A 173 -12.54 -0.99 -8.38
C LEU A 173 -11.36 -1.61 -9.15
N LEU A 174 -10.19 -1.73 -8.51
CA LEU A 174 -9.02 -2.34 -9.12
C LEU A 174 -9.23 -3.82 -9.45
N ASP A 175 -9.91 -4.56 -8.57
CA ASP A 175 -10.26 -5.96 -8.78
C ASP A 175 -11.22 -6.11 -9.96
N ASN A 176 -12.26 -5.28 -10.03
CA ASN A 176 -13.19 -5.23 -11.16
C ASN A 176 -12.48 -4.89 -12.48
N GLU A 177 -11.56 -3.93 -12.47
CA GLU A 177 -10.75 -3.59 -13.65
C GLU A 177 -9.83 -4.74 -14.07
N ALA A 178 -9.19 -5.40 -13.10
CA ALA A 178 -8.32 -6.55 -13.35
C ALA A 178 -9.12 -7.73 -13.92
N GLU A 179 -10.32 -8.01 -13.39
CA GLU A 179 -11.23 -9.01 -13.93
C GLU A 179 -11.67 -8.69 -15.36
N ARG A 180 -12.06 -7.43 -15.62
CA ARG A 180 -12.43 -6.98 -16.98
C ARG A 180 -11.27 -7.19 -17.96
N LYS A 181 -10.04 -6.86 -17.55
CA LYS A 181 -8.83 -7.09 -18.34
C LYS A 181 -8.57 -8.58 -18.56
N ARG A 182 -8.68 -9.42 -17.53
CA ARG A 182 -8.54 -10.89 -17.64
C ARG A 182 -9.55 -11.48 -18.63
N ARG A 183 -10.84 -11.15 -18.47
CA ARG A 183 -11.91 -11.63 -19.38
C ARG A 183 -11.70 -11.14 -20.81
N LYS A 184 -11.16 -9.93 -21.01
CA LYS A 184 -10.82 -9.44 -22.35
C LYS A 184 -9.68 -10.26 -22.97
N ILE A 185 -8.60 -10.48 -22.23
CA ILE A 185 -7.46 -11.28 -22.68
C ILE A 185 -7.89 -12.71 -23.01
N GLU A 186 -8.72 -13.32 -22.16
CA GLU A 186 -9.25 -14.66 -22.37
C GLU A 186 -10.09 -14.74 -23.65
N ARG A 187 -11.03 -13.81 -23.85
CA ARG A 187 -11.82 -13.74 -25.09
C ARG A 187 -10.95 -13.54 -26.33
N ASP A 188 -9.96 -12.65 -26.26
CA ASP A 188 -9.05 -12.38 -27.39
C ASP A 188 -8.16 -13.61 -27.68
N PHE A 189 -7.74 -14.34 -26.63
CA PHE A 189 -6.96 -15.57 -26.77
C PHE A 189 -7.79 -16.70 -27.38
N ASP A 190 -9.00 -16.93 -26.88
CA ASP A 190 -9.92 -17.93 -27.43
C ASP A 190 -10.26 -17.62 -28.89
N ALA A 191 -10.50 -16.35 -29.22
CA ALA A 191 -10.72 -15.92 -30.60
C ALA A 191 -9.50 -16.21 -31.49
N LYS A 192 -8.27 -15.99 -31.01
CA LYS A 192 -7.04 -16.32 -31.74
C LYS A 192 -6.87 -17.82 -31.93
N ILE A 193 -7.02 -18.60 -30.85
CA ILE A 193 -6.88 -20.06 -30.92
C ILE A 193 -7.93 -20.68 -31.83
N THR A 194 -9.18 -20.21 -31.77
CA THR A 194 -10.24 -20.68 -32.68
C THR A 194 -9.97 -20.26 -34.13
N ALA A 195 -9.49 -19.04 -34.37
CA ALA A 195 -9.07 -18.61 -35.70
C ALA A 195 -7.90 -19.45 -36.26
N GLU A 196 -6.87 -19.72 -35.44
CA GLU A 196 -5.75 -20.58 -35.83
C GLU A 196 -6.18 -22.03 -36.08
N ARG A 197 -7.02 -22.60 -35.21
CA ARG A 197 -7.59 -23.95 -35.39
C ARG A 197 -8.37 -24.04 -36.68
N THR A 198 -9.28 -23.10 -36.95
CA THR A 198 -10.06 -23.09 -38.20
C THR A 198 -9.18 -22.87 -39.44
N ALA A 199 -8.12 -22.05 -39.34
CA ALA A 199 -7.15 -21.87 -40.42
C ALA A 199 -6.37 -23.17 -40.71
N HIS A 200 -5.89 -23.85 -39.67
CA HIS A 200 -5.21 -25.14 -39.83
C HIS A 200 -6.15 -26.24 -40.34
N GLU A 201 -7.39 -26.30 -39.87
CA GLU A 201 -8.41 -27.22 -40.38
C GLU A 201 -8.68 -26.98 -41.87
N LYS A 202 -8.77 -25.71 -42.31
CA LYS A 202 -8.86 -25.35 -43.73
C LYS A 202 -7.64 -25.82 -44.51
N MET A 203 -6.41 -25.55 -44.02
CA MET A 203 -5.20 -26.03 -44.69
C MET A 203 -5.15 -27.55 -44.84
N ILE A 204 -5.57 -28.30 -43.80
CA ILE A 204 -5.65 -29.76 -43.85
C ILE A 204 -6.72 -30.21 -44.85
N ALA A 205 -7.89 -29.56 -44.87
CA ALA A 205 -8.96 -29.85 -45.81
C ALA A 205 -8.52 -29.57 -47.27
N ASP A 206 -7.85 -28.45 -47.50
CA ASP A 206 -7.29 -28.06 -48.80
C ASP A 206 -6.21 -29.05 -49.24
N GLN A 207 -5.29 -29.42 -48.34
CA GLN A 207 -4.24 -30.41 -48.64
C GLN A 207 -4.83 -31.79 -48.93
N ARG A 208 -5.84 -32.24 -48.16
CA ARG A 208 -6.55 -33.50 -48.41
C ARG A 208 -7.27 -33.49 -49.75
N THR A 209 -7.94 -32.38 -50.08
CA THR A 209 -8.64 -32.21 -51.36
C THR A 209 -7.66 -32.18 -52.52
N ALA A 210 -6.56 -31.42 -52.41
CA ALA A 210 -5.50 -31.38 -53.40
C ALA A 210 -4.84 -32.76 -53.59
N SER A 211 -4.53 -33.47 -52.50
CA SER A 211 -3.96 -34.82 -52.55
C SER A 211 -4.92 -35.82 -53.18
N LYS A 212 -6.21 -35.78 -52.83
CA LYS A 212 -7.26 -36.59 -53.45
C LYS A 212 -7.37 -36.32 -54.95
N ASN A 213 -7.45 -35.06 -55.35
CA ASN A 213 -7.50 -34.67 -56.76
C ASN A 213 -6.24 -35.10 -57.53
N GLN A 214 -5.05 -34.99 -56.92
CA GLN A 214 -3.81 -35.48 -57.52
C GLN A 214 -3.79 -37.00 -57.67
N ALA A 215 -4.25 -37.74 -56.66
CA ALA A 215 -4.37 -39.19 -56.72
C ALA A 215 -5.37 -39.62 -57.81
N GLU A 216 -6.54 -38.98 -57.87
CA GLU A 216 -7.54 -39.21 -58.91
C GLU A 216 -6.99 -38.91 -60.30
N ARG A 217 -6.24 -37.81 -60.48
CA ARG A 217 -5.55 -37.51 -61.75
C ARG A 217 -4.55 -38.60 -62.12
N ARG A 218 -3.64 -38.99 -61.21
CA ARG A 218 -2.67 -40.07 -61.46
C ARG A 218 -3.35 -41.40 -61.79
N ILE A 219 -4.44 -41.74 -61.11
CA ILE A 219 -5.23 -42.94 -61.39
C ILE A 219 -5.87 -42.82 -62.78
N SER A 220 -6.47 -41.67 -63.12
CA SER A 220 -7.09 -41.45 -64.44
C SER A 220 -6.07 -41.49 -65.58
N GLU A 221 -4.88 -40.90 -65.38
CA GLU A 221 -3.77 -40.93 -66.33
C GLU A 221 -3.22 -42.34 -66.47
N ALA A 222 -2.95 -43.04 -65.36
CA ALA A 222 -2.45 -44.42 -65.38
C ALA A 222 -3.47 -45.40 -66.00
N THR A 223 -4.77 -45.23 -65.73
CA THR A 223 -5.82 -46.04 -66.34
C THR A 223 -5.95 -45.73 -67.83
N ALA A 224 -5.91 -44.47 -68.25
CA ALA A 224 -5.92 -44.08 -69.67
C ALA A 224 -4.68 -44.61 -70.42
N GLU A 225 -3.50 -44.56 -69.81
CA GLU A 225 -2.31 -45.17 -70.41
C GLU A 225 -2.39 -46.70 -70.44
N ALA A 226 -2.95 -47.33 -69.39
CA ALA A 226 -3.14 -48.78 -69.36
C ALA A 226 -4.13 -49.22 -70.44
N THR A 227 -5.27 -48.54 -70.59
CA THR A 227 -6.23 -48.81 -71.68
C THR A 227 -5.58 -48.58 -73.03
N ARG A 228 -4.81 -47.49 -73.20
CA ARG A 228 -4.05 -47.25 -74.44
C ARG A 228 -3.05 -48.37 -74.74
N ARG A 229 -2.26 -48.83 -73.76
CA ARG A 229 -1.32 -49.95 -73.94
C ARG A 229 -2.03 -51.25 -74.26
N VAL A 230 -3.19 -51.52 -73.63
CA VAL A 230 -4.02 -52.69 -73.94
C VAL A 230 -4.62 -52.59 -75.34
N GLU A 231 -5.11 -51.42 -75.75
CA GLU A 231 -5.61 -51.17 -77.11
C GLU A 231 -4.49 -51.31 -78.16
N GLU A 232 -3.32 -50.75 -77.92
CA GLU A 232 -2.14 -50.90 -78.79
C GLU A 232 -1.71 -52.37 -78.86
N ALA A 233 -1.59 -53.06 -77.72
CA ALA A 233 -1.21 -54.47 -77.68
C ALA A 233 -2.27 -55.38 -78.34
N THR A 234 -3.55 -55.10 -78.17
CA THR A 234 -4.64 -55.85 -78.83
C THR A 234 -4.70 -55.54 -80.32
N ALA A 235 -4.44 -54.31 -80.75
CA ALA A 235 -4.33 -53.94 -82.15
C ALA A 235 -3.12 -54.62 -82.81
N GLU A 236 -1.97 -54.65 -82.15
CA GLU A 236 -0.80 -55.40 -82.60
C GLU A 236 -1.05 -56.92 -82.62
N ALA A 237 -1.70 -57.46 -81.59
CA ALA A 237 -2.06 -58.88 -81.54
C ALA A 237 -3.00 -59.24 -82.69
N LYS A 238 -4.00 -58.40 -82.97
CA LYS A 238 -4.88 -58.55 -84.15
C LYS A 238 -4.09 -58.47 -85.44
N ARG A 239 -3.20 -57.48 -85.63
CA ARG A 239 -2.32 -57.40 -86.81
C ARG A 239 -1.47 -58.64 -86.99
N ARG A 240 -0.80 -59.12 -85.93
CA ARG A 240 0.00 -60.35 -85.97
C ARG A 240 -0.86 -61.58 -86.29
N LEU A 241 -2.09 -61.64 -85.79
CA LEU A 241 -3.03 -62.73 -86.07
C LEU A 241 -3.53 -62.66 -87.52
N ASP A 242 -3.83 -61.48 -88.05
CA ASP A 242 -4.21 -61.26 -89.45
C ASP A 242 -3.04 -61.60 -90.39
N GLU A 243 -1.82 -61.18 -90.07
CA GLU A 243 -0.59 -61.55 -90.77
C GLU A 243 -0.35 -63.08 -90.73
N ALA A 244 -0.51 -63.71 -89.56
CA ALA A 244 -0.41 -65.16 -89.44
C ALA A 244 -1.50 -65.88 -90.24
N THR A 245 -2.73 -65.34 -90.24
CA THR A 245 -3.87 -65.90 -90.98
C THR A 245 -3.67 -65.75 -92.49
N THR A 246 -3.19 -64.60 -92.95
CA THR A 246 -2.85 -64.38 -94.36
C THR A 246 -1.68 -65.25 -94.80
N GLN A 247 -0.63 -65.41 -93.97
CA GLN A 247 0.46 -66.35 -94.24
C GLN A 247 -0.03 -67.81 -94.23
N ALA A 248 -0.93 -68.19 -93.33
CA ALA A 248 -1.55 -69.51 -93.32
C ALA A 248 -2.42 -69.74 -94.56
N ALA A 249 -3.19 -68.74 -94.98
CA ALA A 249 -3.95 -68.75 -96.23
C ALA A 249 -3.02 -68.85 -97.46
N GLN A 250 -1.87 -68.17 -97.44
CA GLN A 250 -0.85 -68.28 -98.49
C GLN A 250 -0.18 -69.65 -98.51
N ARG A 251 0.16 -70.22 -97.34
CA ARG A 251 0.74 -71.57 -97.25
C ARG A 251 -0.25 -72.64 -97.66
N THR A 252 -1.52 -72.52 -97.25
CA THR A 252 -2.58 -73.44 -97.67
C THR A 252 -2.82 -73.33 -99.17
N THR A 253 -2.98 -72.14 -99.74
CA THR A 253 -3.11 -71.96 -101.20
C THR A 253 -1.90 -72.45 -101.98
N ALA A 254 -0.67 -72.22 -101.49
CA ALA A 254 0.54 -72.78 -102.08
C ALA A 254 0.58 -74.32 -101.98
N ALA A 255 0.10 -74.88 -100.86
CA ALA A 255 -0.03 -76.33 -100.69
C ALA A 255 -1.12 -76.91 -101.60
N THR A 256 -2.29 -76.28 -101.75
CA THR A 256 -3.31 -76.72 -102.72
C THR A 256 -2.78 -76.62 -104.14
N ARG A 257 -2.10 -75.54 -104.53
CA ARG A 257 -1.42 -75.46 -105.84
C ARG A 257 -0.40 -76.58 -106.05
N LYS A 258 0.38 -76.94 -105.01
CA LYS A 258 1.30 -78.08 -105.08
C LYS A 258 0.55 -79.40 -105.22
N VAL A 259 -0.57 -79.59 -104.51
CA VAL A 259 -1.42 -80.78 -104.61
C VAL A 259 -2.10 -80.87 -105.98
N GLU A 260 -2.61 -79.76 -106.51
CA GLU A 260 -3.14 -79.66 -107.88
C GLU A 260 -2.06 -80.01 -108.90
N ARG A 261 -0.85 -79.47 -108.75
CA ARG A 261 0.28 -79.81 -109.63
C ARG A 261 0.69 -81.28 -109.52
N LEU A 262 0.64 -81.87 -108.32
CA LEU A 262 0.84 -83.32 -108.14
C LEU A 262 -0.32 -84.14 -108.71
N ALA A 263 -1.56 -83.64 -108.67
CA ALA A 263 -2.71 -84.27 -109.30
C ALA A 263 -2.60 -84.22 -110.83
N GLU A 264 -2.16 -83.10 -111.41
CA GLU A 264 -1.83 -82.97 -112.83
C GLU A 264 -0.70 -83.92 -113.25
N ILE A 265 0.39 -84.00 -112.47
CA ILE A 265 1.47 -84.96 -112.73
C ILE A 265 0.96 -86.41 -112.60
N ARG A 266 0.08 -86.71 -111.63
CA ARG A 266 -0.54 -88.03 -111.48
C ARG A 266 -1.47 -88.35 -112.65
N GLU A 267 -2.16 -87.36 -113.19
CA GLU A 267 -3.02 -87.51 -114.36
C GLU A 267 -2.21 -87.65 -115.66
N GLN A 268 -1.09 -86.94 -115.77
CA GLN A 268 -0.08 -87.14 -116.82
C GLN A 268 0.58 -88.52 -116.70
N ALA A 269 0.87 -89.00 -115.49
CA ALA A 269 1.37 -90.35 -115.25
C ALA A 269 0.32 -91.42 -115.60
N ARG A 270 -0.98 -91.18 -115.30
CA ARG A 270 -2.07 -92.05 -115.77
C ARG A 270 -2.18 -92.07 -117.30
N LYS A 271 -2.06 -90.91 -117.96
CA LYS A 271 -2.05 -90.83 -119.42
C LYS A 271 -0.83 -91.54 -120.03
N ASN A 272 0.34 -91.42 -119.41
CA ASN A 272 1.57 -92.10 -119.85
C ASN A 272 1.50 -93.62 -119.58
N LEU A 273 0.87 -94.06 -118.48
CA LEU A 273 0.60 -95.48 -118.24
C LEU A 273 -0.41 -96.04 -119.25
N ALA A 274 -1.47 -95.29 -119.59
CA ALA A 274 -2.41 -95.68 -120.63
C ALA A 274 -1.74 -95.77 -122.02
N MET A 275 -0.83 -94.84 -122.35
CA MET A 275 -0.01 -94.92 -123.56
C MET A 275 1.01 -96.07 -123.53
N ALA A 276 1.56 -96.41 -122.36
CA ALA A 276 2.45 -97.57 -122.21
C ALA A 276 1.67 -98.90 -122.34
N ASP A 277 0.46 -98.99 -121.81
CA ASP A 277 -0.46 -100.12 -122.02
C ASP A 277 -0.86 -100.26 -123.50
N GLU A 278 -1.08 -99.16 -124.21
CA GLU A 278 -1.40 -99.20 -125.65
C GLU A 278 -0.21 -99.64 -126.51
N VAL A 279 1.01 -99.30 -126.11
CA VAL A 279 2.25 -99.71 -126.78
C VAL A 279 2.64 -101.16 -126.43
N LEU A 280 2.34 -101.62 -125.22
CA LEU A 280 2.51 -103.02 -124.80
C LEU A 280 1.45 -103.93 -125.44
N GLY A 281 0.21 -103.47 -125.59
CA GLY A 281 -0.82 -104.21 -126.33
C GLY A 281 -0.53 -104.37 -127.83
N ARG A 282 0.34 -103.52 -128.42
CA ARG A 282 0.82 -103.66 -129.80
C ARG A 282 2.02 -104.61 -129.95
N SER A 283 2.72 -104.95 -128.88
CA SER A 283 3.86 -105.88 -128.91
C SER A 283 3.58 -107.23 -128.25
N GLU A 284 2.40 -107.43 -127.66
CA GLU A 284 1.97 -108.69 -127.01
C GLU A 284 1.54 -109.82 -127.98
N ASN A 285 1.52 -109.56 -129.30
CA ASN A 285 1.26 -110.59 -130.32
C ASN A 285 2.51 -111.38 -130.78
N LEU A 286 3.69 -111.15 -130.18
CA LEU A 286 4.88 -111.96 -130.43
C LEU A 286 5.72 -112.06 -129.16
N LEU A 287 5.44 -113.06 -128.32
CA LEU A 287 6.38 -114.02 -127.73
C LEU A 287 5.87 -114.56 -126.39
N THR A 288 5.82 -115.89 -126.33
CA THR A 288 5.45 -116.73 -125.19
C THR A 288 6.60 -116.93 -124.19
N ALA A 289 6.22 -117.03 -122.91
CA ALA A 289 6.57 -118.08 -121.93
C ALA A 289 7.40 -117.74 -120.66
N LEU A 290 6.77 -118.10 -119.54
CA LEU A 290 7.27 -118.68 -118.27
C LEU A 290 7.47 -117.80 -117.01
N PRO A 291 7.22 -118.41 -115.81
CA PRO A 291 6.75 -117.78 -114.59
C PRO A 291 7.84 -117.66 -113.53
N SER A 292 7.63 -116.79 -112.54
CA SER A 292 8.00 -116.98 -111.11
C SER A 292 7.86 -115.62 -110.42
N GLU A 293 6.89 -115.45 -109.52
CA GLU A 293 7.02 -115.77 -108.09
C GLU A 293 7.54 -114.53 -107.33
N SER A 294 6.63 -113.73 -106.78
CA SER A 294 6.14 -113.81 -105.39
C SER A 294 7.01 -112.94 -104.45
N VAL A 295 6.43 -111.94 -103.79
CA VAL A 295 5.77 -112.02 -102.47
C VAL A 295 6.72 -111.54 -101.37
N LEU A 296 6.37 -110.36 -100.84
CA LEU A 296 6.43 -109.99 -99.43
C LEU A 296 7.87 -109.77 -98.84
N PRO A 297 8.00 -109.52 -97.52
CA PRO A 297 7.89 -108.19 -96.94
C PRO A 297 9.00 -107.92 -95.90
N ALA A 298 8.87 -106.78 -95.21
CA ALA A 298 9.14 -106.60 -93.79
C ALA A 298 10.54 -106.82 -93.18
N ALA A 299 10.82 -105.86 -92.28
CA ALA A 299 11.45 -106.03 -90.98
C ALA A 299 12.99 -106.01 -90.89
N SER A 300 13.47 -104.85 -90.43
CA SER A 300 14.19 -104.68 -89.15
C SER A 300 15.34 -105.63 -88.79
N LYS A 301 16.55 -105.06 -88.76
CA LYS A 301 17.48 -104.96 -87.58
C LYS A 301 18.82 -104.39 -88.08
N LEU A 302 19.35 -103.28 -87.55
CA LEU A 302 20.03 -103.07 -86.26
C LEU A 302 21.44 -103.71 -86.17
N VAL A 303 22.43 -102.80 -85.98
CA VAL A 303 23.69 -102.89 -85.20
C VAL A 303 25.02 -103.28 -85.88
N GLY A 304 26.01 -102.41 -85.64
CA GLY A 304 27.45 -102.71 -85.42
C GLY A 304 28.33 -102.14 -86.52
N GLY A 305 29.04 -101.01 -86.36
CA GLY A 305 30.26 -100.80 -85.55
C GLY A 305 31.38 -100.41 -86.55
N ASP A 306 32.38 -99.56 -86.33
CA ASP A 306 32.99 -98.93 -85.16
C ASP A 306 33.79 -97.67 -85.61
N ASP A 307 34.08 -96.83 -84.62
CA ASP A 307 35.03 -95.69 -84.50
C ASP A 307 36.51 -96.05 -84.83
N PRO A 308 37.55 -95.15 -84.79
CA PRO A 308 37.72 -94.00 -83.86
C PRO A 308 38.45 -92.73 -84.39
N ALA A 309 38.38 -91.65 -83.58
CA ALA A 309 39.53 -90.96 -82.94
C ALA A 309 39.44 -89.40 -82.89
N GLN A 310 39.71 -88.91 -81.67
CA GLN A 310 39.81 -87.54 -81.14
C GLN A 310 41.12 -86.81 -81.56
N PRO A 311 41.39 -85.52 -81.23
CA PRO A 311 41.61 -85.01 -79.85
C PRO A 311 41.27 -83.53 -79.52
N ASP A 312 41.23 -83.20 -78.22
CA ASP A 312 41.15 -81.83 -77.62
C ASP A 312 42.51 -81.05 -77.70
N PRO A 313 42.64 -79.79 -77.19
CA PRO A 313 42.82 -79.54 -75.74
C PRO A 313 42.17 -78.25 -75.15
N SER A 314 41.94 -78.31 -73.83
CA SER A 314 41.67 -77.27 -72.79
C SER A 314 42.82 -76.21 -72.63
N PRO A 315 42.81 -75.18 -71.73
CA PRO A 315 42.31 -75.17 -70.32
C PRO A 315 41.88 -73.83 -69.62
N GLY A 316 41.16 -73.94 -68.49
CA GLY A 316 41.68 -73.47 -67.18
C GLY A 316 41.31 -72.09 -66.57
N PRO A 317 41.50 -71.90 -65.22
CA PRO A 317 40.51 -71.33 -64.27
C PRO A 317 41.08 -70.33 -63.20
N VAL A 318 40.26 -69.64 -62.38
CA VAL A 318 40.57 -69.34 -60.93
C VAL A 318 39.44 -68.61 -60.13
N GLU A 319 39.04 -69.21 -59.00
CA GLU A 319 38.65 -68.58 -57.70
C GLU A 319 39.94 -68.19 -56.91
N PRO A 320 39.99 -67.73 -55.63
CA PRO A 320 39.08 -66.97 -54.72
C PRO A 320 39.83 -65.85 -53.93
N LYS A 321 39.20 -65.11 -52.99
CA LYS A 321 39.84 -64.65 -51.71
C LYS A 321 38.88 -64.01 -50.69
N ALA A 322 39.24 -64.24 -49.42
CA ALA A 322 38.47 -64.09 -48.19
C ALA A 322 38.63 -62.75 -47.42
N ALA A 323 37.72 -62.57 -46.45
CA ALA A 323 37.57 -61.69 -45.25
C ALA A 323 38.85 -61.14 -44.53
N PRO A 324 38.80 -60.47 -43.34
CA PRO A 324 37.75 -59.73 -42.59
C PRO A 324 38.22 -58.31 -42.12
N SER A 325 37.33 -57.48 -41.51
CA SER A 325 37.69 -56.53 -40.42
C SER A 325 36.47 -55.77 -39.86
N PRO A 326 36.14 -55.96 -38.57
CA PRO A 326 35.59 -54.92 -37.71
C PRO A 326 36.63 -54.49 -36.67
N LYS A 327 36.79 -53.18 -36.44
CA LYS A 327 37.50 -52.65 -35.27
C LYS A 327 36.53 -51.79 -34.46
N PRO A 328 36.32 -52.08 -33.16
CA PRO A 328 35.77 -51.12 -32.23
C PRO A 328 36.92 -50.21 -31.74
N LYS A 329 36.70 -48.89 -31.72
CA LYS A 329 37.47 -47.99 -30.87
C LYS A 329 36.56 -47.48 -29.77
N SER A 330 36.92 -47.87 -28.55
CA SER A 330 36.63 -47.16 -27.32
C SER A 330 37.01 -45.68 -27.47
N GLY A 331 36.07 -44.81 -27.10
CA GLY A 331 36.18 -43.36 -27.13
C GLY A 331 35.16 -42.80 -26.14
N ASN A 332 35.57 -42.80 -24.89
CA ASN A 332 34.90 -42.21 -23.75
C ASN A 332 34.73 -40.68 -23.95
N GLY A 333 33.57 -40.13 -23.56
CA GLY A 333 33.48 -38.76 -23.06
C GLY A 333 32.65 -37.74 -23.86
N SER A 334 31.63 -37.22 -23.19
CA SER A 334 31.05 -35.86 -23.34
C SER A 334 29.82 -35.69 -24.22
N GLY A 335 28.69 -36.26 -23.76
CA GLY A 335 27.41 -35.59 -23.87
C GLY A 335 27.10 -34.84 -22.58
N ALA A 336 26.85 -33.53 -22.66
CA ALA A 336 25.87 -32.77 -21.87
C ALA A 336 26.15 -31.27 -21.97
N LYS A 337 25.47 -30.63 -22.93
CA LYS A 337 25.09 -29.23 -22.83
C LYS A 337 23.83 -29.19 -21.95
N ALA A 338 23.95 -28.65 -20.73
CA ALA A 338 22.82 -28.19 -19.94
C ALA A 338 23.22 -26.89 -19.24
N THR A 339 22.63 -25.83 -19.75
CA THR A 339 22.67 -24.46 -19.26
C THR A 339 21.57 -24.29 -18.22
N THR A 340 21.95 -24.03 -16.97
CA THR A 340 21.11 -23.48 -15.88
C THR A 340 22.14 -22.87 -14.92
N GLY A 341 22.30 -21.56 -14.80
CA GLY A 341 21.25 -20.61 -14.43
C GLY A 341 21.10 -20.62 -12.92
N ASN A 342 22.12 -20.15 -12.18
CA ASN A 342 22.01 -19.97 -10.73
C ASN A 342 21.90 -18.47 -10.43
N GLY A 343 20.68 -18.03 -10.12
CA GLY A 343 20.39 -16.76 -9.45
C GLY A 343 21.06 -16.76 -8.07
N SER A 344 21.68 -15.66 -7.65
CA SER A 344 21.01 -14.49 -7.07
C SER A 344 19.86 -14.86 -6.14
N SER A 345 20.19 -15.00 -4.86
CA SER A 345 19.27 -14.77 -3.76
C SER A 345 20.09 -14.29 -2.56
N GLY A 346 20.12 -12.98 -2.36
CA GLY A 346 20.41 -12.39 -1.07
C GLY A 346 19.21 -12.57 -0.15
N SER A 347 19.45 -12.86 1.12
CA SER A 347 18.54 -12.58 2.23
C SER A 347 19.18 -12.98 3.56
N GLY A 348 19.13 -12.04 4.52
CA GLY A 348 19.13 -12.31 5.96
C GLY A 348 20.52 -12.54 6.56
N GLY A 349 20.85 -11.96 7.70
CA GLY A 349 20.04 -11.26 8.69
C GLY A 349 20.94 -11.09 9.91
N ALA A 350 20.90 -9.90 10.49
CA ALA A 350 21.66 -9.55 11.67
C ALA A 350 21.12 -10.27 12.91
N THR A 351 22.03 -10.77 13.75
CA THR A 351 21.80 -11.10 15.17
C THR A 351 23.03 -10.64 15.94
N GLU A 352 22.86 -9.58 16.73
CA GLU A 352 22.88 -9.59 18.20
C GLU A 352 24.27 -9.69 18.83
N SER A 353 24.62 -8.64 19.58
CA SER A 353 25.34 -8.80 20.85
C SER A 353 25.08 -7.58 21.73
N SER A 354 24.19 -7.80 22.71
CA SER A 354 23.90 -6.94 23.85
C SER A 354 24.60 -7.53 25.08
N ALA A 355 25.44 -6.71 25.72
CA ALA A 355 25.88 -6.74 27.12
C ALA A 355 26.85 -5.55 27.27
N GLY A 356 26.77 -4.62 28.23
CA GLY A 356 26.28 -4.69 29.60
C GLY A 356 27.43 -4.27 30.53
N ASN A 357 27.49 -3.00 30.93
CA ASN A 357 28.18 -2.41 32.10
C ASN A 357 28.18 -0.87 31.93
N GLY A 358 27.96 0.01 32.90
CA GLY A 358 27.95 -0.11 34.35
C GLY A 358 28.59 1.16 34.94
N ALA A 359 27.77 1.97 35.64
CA ALA A 359 28.11 2.84 36.77
C ALA A 359 28.93 4.16 36.62
N LYS A 360 28.45 5.15 37.39
CA LYS A 360 29.13 6.30 38.05
C LYS A 360 29.60 7.49 37.19
N ASN A 361 28.98 8.65 37.39
CA ASN A 361 29.45 9.61 38.41
C ASN A 361 28.49 10.80 38.53
N GLY A 362 28.08 11.09 39.77
CA GLY A 362 27.59 12.41 40.14
C GLY A 362 28.76 13.36 40.35
N ASN A 363 28.56 14.63 40.02
CA ASN A 363 29.34 15.68 40.64
C ASN A 363 28.48 16.94 40.73
N GLY A 364 28.13 17.31 41.95
CA GLY A 364 27.60 18.64 42.26
C GLY A 364 28.71 19.67 42.19
N SER A 365 28.38 20.88 41.73
CA SER A 365 29.20 22.06 41.97
C SER A 365 28.28 23.23 42.29
N THR A 366 28.41 23.70 43.52
CA THR A 366 27.83 24.90 44.12
C THR A 366 28.85 26.05 44.05
N SER A 367 28.34 27.28 44.17
CA SER A 367 29.05 28.59 44.36
C SER A 367 29.63 29.20 43.08
N ASN A 368 29.59 30.50 42.78
CA ASN A 368 29.38 31.77 43.51
C ASN A 368 28.62 32.72 42.54
N GLY A 369 27.77 33.67 42.92
CA GLY A 369 28.05 34.77 43.85
C GLY A 369 28.59 35.99 43.08
N ALA A 370 27.70 36.84 42.53
CA ALA A 370 28.07 38.19 42.09
C ALA A 370 26.87 39.16 42.20
N LYS A 371 27.00 40.07 43.16
CA LYS A 371 26.20 41.29 43.36
C LYS A 371 26.48 42.29 42.23
N SER A 372 25.43 42.94 41.71
CA SER A 372 25.51 44.33 41.24
C SER A 372 24.12 44.90 40.88
N GLN A 373 23.51 45.58 41.84
CA GLN A 373 22.72 46.81 41.63
C GLN A 373 23.58 47.97 42.20
N PRO A 374 23.51 49.23 41.71
CA PRO A 374 22.27 50.01 41.80
C PRO A 374 21.98 51.09 40.73
N GLN A 375 20.69 51.48 40.69
CA GLN A 375 20.08 52.83 40.55
C GLN A 375 20.41 53.78 39.39
N ALA A 376 19.36 54.24 38.70
CA ALA A 376 18.97 55.66 38.49
C ALA A 376 17.72 55.71 37.57
N ALA A 377 16.54 56.14 38.05
CA ALA A 377 16.04 57.52 38.07
C ALA A 377 14.90 57.72 37.03
N GLY A 378 13.65 57.73 37.50
CA GLY A 378 12.47 58.16 36.75
C GLY A 378 11.60 59.04 37.64
N LYS A 379 11.56 60.34 37.35
CA LYS A 379 10.71 61.36 37.98
C LYS A 379 9.23 61.18 37.58
N PRO A 380 8.26 61.59 38.41
CA PRO A 380 6.89 61.80 37.99
C PRO A 380 6.62 63.28 37.66
N SER A 381 5.79 63.52 36.65
CA SER A 381 5.13 64.79 36.40
C SER A 381 3.78 64.50 35.77
N SER A 382 2.72 64.69 36.55
CA SER A 382 1.44 65.35 36.22
C SER A 382 0.43 65.12 37.33
#